data_AF-A0A8B9QSD9-F1
#
_entry.id   AF-A0A8B9QSD9-F1
#
_cell.length_a   1.000
_cell.length_b   1.000
_cell.length_c   1.000
_cell.angle_alpha   90.00
_cell.angle_beta   90.00
_cell.angle_gamma   90.00
#
_symmetry.space_group_name_H-M   'P 1'
#
loop_
_entity.id
_entity.type
_entity.pdbx_description
1 polymer ?
#
loop_
_entity_poly.entity_id
_entity_poly.type
_entity_poly.pdbx_seq_one_letter_code
_entity_poly.pdbx_strand_id
1 'polypeptide(L)'
;MAADGAWAGFSQEELRRLRGLRPGGGRGGPANKNRKQLQREKALQQQCQKLGLQGGAASVPPEQLLSAPKHQPGHPQQPAPPPPCPSVEDQNQCDRREQQEKSRWEILQQEQRLIEEKNKRKKALLAKAIAERSKRTQAETVKLKRIQKELQALDDMVSADIGILRNRIDQASLDYSYARKRYEKAESEYVAAKLDLQHKTEIKEHLTEHLCTIIQQNELRKARKLEELMQQLEVEADEENLELEIEVERMLQQQEAEARRQGSQSHGHAGLAKENPTPGVTAKESKHANCVDSSWVCTPQEVQLFPVVVERL
;
A
#
# COMPACT_ATOMS: atom_id res chain seq x y z
N MET A 1 5.40 22.43 35.69
CA MET A 1 5.26 20.98 35.53
C MET A 1 4.64 20.74 34.16
N ALA A 2 5.46 20.42 33.16
CA ALA A 2 5.00 20.19 31.80
C ALA A 2 4.62 18.71 31.66
N ALA A 3 3.34 18.45 31.36
CA ALA A 3 2.82 17.13 31.08
C ALA A 3 3.07 16.81 29.61
N ASP A 4 4.11 16.01 29.32
CA ASP A 4 4.30 15.43 28.00
C ASP A 4 3.29 14.29 27.81
N GLY A 5 2.26 14.60 27.01
CA GLY A 5 1.20 13.68 26.64
C GLY A 5 1.73 12.45 25.92
N ALA A 6 1.50 11.29 26.53
CA ALA A 6 1.68 9.98 25.94
C ALA A 6 0.72 9.80 24.76
N TRP A 7 1.20 10.05 23.54
CA TRP A 7 0.51 9.64 22.32
C TRP A 7 0.65 8.12 22.15
N ALA A 8 -0.48 7.43 22.29
CA ALA A 8 -0.80 6.14 21.67
C ALA A 8 0.37 5.14 21.54
N GLY A 9 0.70 4.44 22.63
CA GLY A 9 1.37 3.13 22.56
C GLY A 9 2.82 3.10 22.06
N PHE A 10 3.42 4.23 21.69
CA PHE A 10 4.84 4.32 21.36
C PHE A 10 5.64 4.88 22.53
N SER A 11 6.73 4.21 22.88
CA SER A 11 7.69 4.73 23.83
C SER A 11 8.32 6.04 23.32
N GLN A 12 8.69 6.94 24.23
CA GLN A 12 9.35 8.21 23.88
C GLN A 12 10.66 7.98 23.09
N GLU A 13 11.27 6.80 23.24
CA GLU A 13 12.42 6.31 22.50
C GLU A 13 12.08 5.97 21.03
N GLU A 14 10.89 5.41 20.76
CA GLU A 14 10.41 5.07 19.41
C GLU A 14 10.00 6.33 18.63
N LEU A 15 9.38 7.31 19.29
CA LEU A 15 9.08 8.61 18.69
C LEU A 15 10.35 9.37 18.29
N ARG A 16 11.45 9.20 19.04
CA ARG A 16 12.76 9.79 18.72
C ARG A 16 13.40 9.11 17.51
N ARG A 17 13.20 7.80 17.34
CA ARG A 17 13.64 7.03 16.16
C ARG A 17 12.88 7.42 14.89
N LEU A 18 11.58 7.67 14.99
CA LEU A 18 10.74 8.13 13.88
C LEU A 18 11.04 9.57 13.44
N ARG A 19 11.48 10.46 14.37
CA ARG A 19 11.85 11.85 14.06
C ARG A 19 13.29 12.04 13.53
N GLY A 20 14.02 10.98 13.25
CA GLY A 20 15.26 11.05 12.46
C GLY A 20 16.46 11.78 13.10
N LEU A 21 16.41 12.12 14.39
CA LEU A 21 17.52 12.77 15.10
C LEU A 21 18.27 11.74 15.93
N ARG A 22 19.35 11.18 15.36
CA ARG A 22 20.30 10.31 16.08
C ARG A 22 21.47 11.14 16.62
N PRO A 23 21.71 11.20 17.94
CA PRO A 23 23.02 11.53 18.47
C PRO A 23 23.90 10.27 18.52
N GLY A 24 25.14 10.42 18.04
CA GLY A 24 26.35 9.63 18.31
C GLY A 24 26.25 8.12 18.62
N GLY A 25 26.82 7.30 17.72
CA GLY A 25 27.17 5.90 18.01
C GLY A 25 27.27 5.06 16.74
N GLY A 26 28.49 5.00 16.18
CA GLY A 26 28.77 4.57 14.82
C GLY A 26 28.58 3.08 14.51
N ARG A 27 28.32 2.83 13.22
CA ARG A 27 28.73 1.61 12.49
C ARG A 27 28.88 2.00 11.02
N GLY A 28 30.03 1.68 10.45
CA GLY A 28 30.52 2.21 9.18
C GLY A 28 29.64 1.89 7.97
N GLY A 29 29.27 2.95 7.25
CA GLY A 29 28.71 2.93 5.89
C GLY A 29 29.71 3.48 4.86
N PRO A 30 29.50 3.24 3.55
CA PRO A 30 30.57 2.85 2.63
C PRO A 30 31.18 4.03 1.84
N ALA A 31 31.82 4.99 2.51
CA ALA A 31 32.57 6.03 1.78
C ALA A 31 33.88 5.49 1.15
N ASN A 32 34.44 4.40 1.68
CA ASN A 32 35.77 3.89 1.30
C ASN A 32 35.75 2.80 0.21
N LYS A 33 34.56 2.34 -0.21
CA LYS A 33 34.46 1.40 -1.33
C LYS A 33 34.68 2.12 -2.66
N ASN A 34 34.20 3.37 -2.76
CA ASN A 34 34.27 4.15 -4.00
C ASN A 34 35.72 4.50 -4.38
N ARG A 35 36.58 4.89 -3.43
CA ARG A 35 38.00 5.19 -3.71
C ARG A 35 38.82 3.96 -4.13
N LYS A 36 38.62 2.81 -3.47
CA LYS A 36 39.27 1.55 -3.87
C LYS A 36 38.73 1.00 -5.18
N GLN A 37 37.43 1.16 -5.44
CA GLN A 37 36.79 0.76 -6.70
C GLN A 37 37.29 1.62 -7.87
N LEU A 38 37.40 2.94 -7.69
CA LEU A 38 37.93 3.86 -8.69
C LEU A 38 39.42 3.61 -8.99
N GLN A 39 40.22 3.25 -7.98
CA GLN A 39 41.62 2.84 -8.20
C GLN A 39 41.71 1.50 -8.96
N ARG A 40 40.84 0.53 -8.65
CA ARG A 40 40.79 -0.76 -9.36
C ARG A 40 40.33 -0.59 -10.81
N GLU A 41 39.37 0.29 -11.05
CA GLU A 41 38.87 0.62 -12.38
C GLU A 41 39.91 1.38 -13.21
N LYS A 42 40.62 2.35 -12.61
CA LYS A 42 41.77 3.01 -13.27
C LYS A 42 42.91 2.03 -13.59
N ALA A 43 43.20 1.08 -12.70
CA ALA A 43 44.22 0.06 -12.94
C ALA A 43 43.82 -0.88 -14.10
N LEU A 44 42.56 -1.32 -14.13
CA LEU A 44 42.00 -2.10 -15.24
C LEU A 44 41.99 -1.32 -16.55
N GLN A 45 41.64 -0.04 -16.52
CA GLN A 45 41.60 0.80 -17.72
C GLN A 45 43.00 1.10 -18.27
N GLN A 46 43.99 1.32 -17.40
CA GLN A 46 45.39 1.41 -17.82
C GLN A 46 45.89 0.09 -18.40
N GLN A 47 45.50 -1.06 -17.83
CA GLN A 47 45.86 -2.38 -18.36
C GLN A 47 45.21 -2.64 -19.72
N CYS A 48 43.95 -2.24 -19.94
CA CYS A 48 43.29 -2.33 -21.24
C CYS A 48 43.91 -1.39 -22.29
N GLN A 49 44.34 -0.19 -21.90
CA GLN A 49 45.13 0.68 -22.79
C GLN A 49 46.50 0.07 -23.12
N LYS A 50 47.17 -0.55 -22.14
CA LYS A 50 48.47 -1.22 -22.34
C LYS A 50 48.38 -2.48 -23.21
N LEU A 51 47.21 -3.12 -23.25
CA LEU A 51 46.92 -4.30 -24.07
C LEU A 51 46.22 -3.93 -25.40
N GLY A 52 46.06 -2.64 -25.71
CA GLY A 52 45.60 -2.17 -27.03
C GLY A 52 44.16 -2.55 -27.38
N LEU A 53 43.30 -2.85 -26.40
CA LEU A 53 41.92 -3.26 -26.66
C LEU A 53 40.96 -2.07 -26.50
N GLN A 54 40.79 -1.29 -27.57
CA GLN A 54 39.61 -0.45 -27.76
C GLN A 54 38.60 -1.17 -28.65
N GLY A 55 37.36 -1.27 -28.17
CA GLY A 55 36.26 -1.88 -28.89
C GLY A 55 35.71 -0.96 -30.00
N GLY A 56 35.77 -1.48 -31.24
CA GLY A 56 34.63 -1.53 -32.15
C GLY A 56 34.32 -0.30 -33.01
N ALA A 57 34.87 -0.24 -34.22
CA ALA A 57 34.13 -0.20 -35.49
C ALA A 57 35.10 -0.35 -36.67
N ALA A 58 34.66 -1.10 -37.67
CA ALA A 58 35.31 -1.45 -38.93
C ALA A 58 36.30 -0.43 -39.52
N SER A 59 37.52 -0.87 -39.83
CA SER A 59 38.10 -0.91 -41.19
C SER A 59 39.60 -1.25 -41.14
N VAL A 60 40.02 -2.16 -42.04
CA VAL A 60 41.40 -2.46 -42.49
C VAL A 60 42.31 -3.28 -41.54
N PRO A 61 42.92 -4.40 -42.02
CA PRO A 61 43.89 -5.19 -41.24
C PRO A 61 45.32 -4.62 -41.39
N PRO A 62 46.15 -4.64 -40.33
CA PRO A 62 47.58 -4.47 -40.49
C PRO A 62 48.22 -5.83 -40.83
N GLU A 63 48.77 -5.91 -42.04
CA GLU A 63 49.84 -6.83 -42.37
C GLU A 63 51.04 -6.62 -41.43
N GLN A 64 51.89 -7.66 -41.32
CA GLN A 64 53.11 -7.79 -40.51
C GLN A 64 52.80 -8.26 -39.08
N LEU A 65 53.07 -9.52 -38.71
CA LEU A 65 54.41 -10.10 -38.59
C LEU A 65 54.40 -11.62 -38.82
N LEU A 66 54.78 -12.06 -40.02
CA LEU A 66 55.57 -13.28 -40.21
C LEU A 66 56.87 -12.86 -40.90
N SER A 67 57.93 -12.86 -40.10
CA SER A 67 59.29 -12.60 -40.54
C SER A 67 59.70 -13.66 -41.57
N ALA A 68 59.96 -13.21 -42.79
CA ALA A 68 60.70 -13.97 -43.78
C ALA A 68 62.11 -14.31 -43.23
N PRO A 69 62.60 -15.55 -43.37
CA PRO A 69 64.00 -15.85 -43.13
C PRO A 69 64.86 -15.13 -44.18
N LYS A 70 65.56 -14.09 -43.75
CA LYS A 70 66.57 -13.38 -44.53
C LYS A 70 67.86 -14.21 -44.47
N HIS A 71 68.07 -15.11 -45.43
CA HIS A 71 69.40 -15.67 -45.68
C HIS A 71 70.09 -14.88 -46.80
N GLN A 72 71.15 -14.19 -46.39
CA GLN A 72 72.16 -13.60 -47.27
C GLN A 72 72.80 -14.69 -48.15
N PRO A 73 73.04 -14.44 -49.44
CA PRO A 73 74.02 -15.18 -50.22
C PRO A 73 75.41 -14.61 -49.93
N GLY A 74 76.18 -15.29 -49.10
CA GLY A 74 77.61 -15.04 -48.94
C GLY A 74 78.39 -15.81 -50.01
N HIS A 75 79.01 -15.09 -50.95
CA HIS A 75 80.13 -15.59 -51.76
C HIS A 75 81.36 -15.81 -50.86
N PRO A 76 82.23 -16.80 -51.15
CA PRO A 76 83.40 -16.47 -51.97
C PRO A 76 83.93 -17.56 -52.91
N GLN A 77 84.52 -17.07 -54.00
CA GLN A 77 85.77 -17.48 -54.67
C GLN A 77 85.94 -18.87 -55.34
N GLN A 78 86.07 -18.75 -56.66
CA GLN A 78 87.08 -19.30 -57.61
C GLN A 78 87.42 -20.80 -57.70
N PRO A 79 87.77 -21.28 -58.93
CA PRO A 79 87.86 -22.70 -59.28
C PRO A 79 89.28 -23.29 -59.25
N ALA A 80 89.31 -24.64 -59.25
CA ALA A 80 90.38 -25.60 -59.52
C ALA A 80 91.16 -26.14 -58.29
N PRO A 81 91.72 -27.38 -58.30
CA PRO A 81 91.78 -28.41 -59.37
C PRO A 81 91.13 -29.78 -58.97
N PRO A 82 90.97 -30.74 -59.91
CA PRO A 82 90.37 -32.04 -59.61
C PRO A 82 91.38 -33.04 -59.01
N PRO A 83 91.06 -33.73 -57.90
CA PRO A 83 91.80 -34.92 -57.48
C PRO A 83 91.11 -36.21 -57.95
N PRO A 84 91.84 -37.34 -57.94
CA PRO A 84 91.78 -38.36 -58.97
C PRO A 84 90.68 -39.41 -58.76
N CYS A 85 90.35 -40.10 -59.85
CA CYS A 85 89.44 -41.25 -59.92
C CYS A 85 89.64 -42.24 -58.75
N PRO A 86 88.57 -42.67 -58.05
CA PRO A 86 88.70 -43.70 -57.04
C PRO A 86 88.82 -45.08 -57.70
N SER A 87 89.83 -45.80 -57.24
CA SER A 87 90.07 -47.22 -57.56
C SER A 87 88.96 -48.10 -56.95
N VAL A 88 88.83 -49.30 -57.50
CA VAL A 88 87.66 -50.23 -57.42
C VAL A 88 87.41 -50.83 -56.02
N GLU A 89 88.02 -50.32 -54.95
CA GLU A 89 87.80 -50.75 -53.56
C GLU A 89 86.88 -49.81 -52.75
N ASP A 90 86.52 -48.64 -53.29
CA ASP A 90 85.66 -47.63 -52.63
C ASP A 90 84.15 -47.86 -52.84
N GLN A 91 83.76 -48.60 -53.89
CA GLN A 91 82.35 -48.90 -54.21
C GLN A 91 81.66 -49.74 -53.14
N ASN A 92 82.35 -50.74 -52.57
CA ASN A 92 81.80 -51.55 -51.48
C ASN A 92 81.60 -50.77 -50.16
N GLN A 93 82.34 -49.69 -49.95
CA GLN A 93 82.15 -48.80 -48.79
C GLN A 93 81.05 -47.77 -49.04
N CYS A 94 80.89 -47.28 -50.27
CA CYS A 94 79.80 -46.40 -50.69
C CYS A 94 78.45 -47.12 -50.64
N ASP A 95 78.35 -48.32 -51.22
CA ASP A 95 77.11 -49.12 -51.24
C ASP A 95 76.66 -49.54 -49.84
N ARG A 96 77.61 -49.91 -48.96
CA ARG A 96 77.30 -50.26 -47.56
C ARG A 96 76.83 -49.03 -46.77
N ARG A 97 77.39 -47.85 -47.06
CA ARG A 97 76.99 -46.58 -46.44
C ARG A 97 75.61 -46.13 -46.94
N GLU A 98 75.33 -46.26 -48.24
CA GLU A 98 74.00 -45.99 -48.81
C GLU A 98 72.92 -46.95 -48.28
N GLN A 99 73.24 -48.23 -48.12
CA GLN A 99 72.30 -49.19 -47.51
C GLN A 99 72.03 -48.86 -46.05
N GLN A 100 73.06 -48.46 -45.30
CA GLN A 100 72.91 -48.01 -43.91
C GLN A 100 72.07 -46.72 -43.83
N GLU A 101 72.23 -45.80 -44.78
CA GLU A 101 71.42 -44.59 -44.89
C GLU A 101 69.97 -44.89 -45.25
N LYS A 102 69.70 -45.78 -46.21
CA LYS A 102 68.34 -46.24 -46.55
C LYS A 102 67.64 -46.85 -45.34
N SER A 103 68.34 -47.70 -44.57
CA SER A 103 67.80 -48.27 -43.33
C SER A 103 67.54 -47.21 -42.26
N ARG A 104 68.46 -46.23 -42.10
CA ARG A 104 68.27 -45.11 -41.17
C ARG A 104 67.07 -44.23 -41.55
N TRP A 105 66.90 -43.96 -42.83
CA TRP A 105 65.75 -43.22 -43.36
C TRP A 105 64.44 -43.96 -43.12
N GLU A 106 64.42 -45.28 -43.31
CA GLU A 106 63.23 -46.11 -43.07
C GLU A 106 62.81 -46.12 -41.58
N ILE A 107 63.78 -46.23 -40.67
CA ILE A 107 63.53 -46.15 -39.23
C ILE A 107 62.95 -44.78 -38.84
N LEU A 108 63.52 -43.68 -39.34
CA LEU A 108 63.00 -42.33 -39.08
C LEU A 108 61.59 -42.13 -39.65
N GLN A 109 61.30 -42.69 -40.83
CA GLN A 109 59.97 -42.62 -41.42
C GLN A 109 58.93 -43.40 -40.59
N GLN A 110 59.30 -44.58 -40.08
CA GLN A 110 58.46 -45.35 -39.17
C GLN A 110 58.22 -44.59 -37.86
N GLU A 111 59.26 -43.97 -37.30
CA GLU A 111 59.16 -43.16 -36.08
C GLU A 111 58.24 -41.93 -36.26
N GLN A 112 58.39 -41.19 -37.37
CA GLN A 112 57.53 -40.06 -37.72
C GLN A 112 56.05 -40.49 -37.81
N ARG A 113 55.76 -41.63 -38.47
CA ARG A 113 54.40 -42.16 -38.59
C ARG A 113 53.80 -42.51 -37.22
N LEU A 114 54.58 -43.10 -36.32
CA LEU A 114 54.14 -43.39 -34.95
C LEU A 114 53.88 -42.10 -34.14
N ILE A 115 54.69 -41.06 -34.32
CA ILE A 115 54.48 -39.76 -33.69
C ILE A 115 53.19 -39.11 -34.20
N GLU A 116 52.96 -39.12 -35.51
CA GLU A 116 51.73 -38.60 -36.13
C GLU A 116 50.49 -39.34 -35.64
N GLU A 117 50.56 -40.66 -35.54
CA GLU A 117 49.45 -41.46 -35.02
C GLU A 117 49.17 -41.14 -33.54
N LYS A 118 50.21 -41.03 -32.70
CA LYS A 118 50.08 -40.60 -31.30
C LYS A 118 49.49 -39.20 -31.19
N ASN A 119 49.92 -38.26 -32.03
CA ASN A 119 49.38 -36.90 -32.06
C ASN A 119 47.93 -36.87 -32.55
N LYS A 120 47.55 -37.69 -33.52
CA LYS A 120 46.16 -37.85 -33.98
C LYS A 120 45.27 -38.33 -32.82
N ARG A 121 45.71 -39.33 -32.07
CA ARG A 121 45.00 -39.83 -30.87
C ARG A 121 44.87 -38.75 -29.79
N LYS A 122 45.96 -38.02 -29.48
CA LYS A 122 45.93 -36.90 -28.50
C LYS A 122 44.99 -35.78 -28.94
N LYS A 123 45.04 -35.35 -30.21
CA LYS A 123 44.14 -34.34 -30.78
C LYS A 123 42.67 -34.77 -30.66
N ALA A 124 42.36 -36.03 -30.97
CA ALA A 124 41.00 -36.55 -30.84
C ALA A 124 40.51 -36.59 -29.38
N LEU A 125 41.36 -36.97 -28.43
CA LEU A 125 41.02 -36.94 -27.00
C LEU A 125 40.76 -35.51 -26.52
N LEU A 126 41.61 -34.55 -26.92
CA LEU A 126 41.42 -33.13 -26.60
C LEU A 126 40.12 -32.58 -27.19
N ALA A 127 39.81 -32.88 -28.45
CA ALA A 127 38.56 -32.47 -29.08
C ALA A 127 37.33 -33.00 -28.34
N LYS A 128 37.35 -34.28 -27.91
CA LYS A 128 36.29 -34.88 -27.10
C LYS A 128 36.14 -34.19 -25.74
N ALA A 129 37.25 -33.92 -25.05
CA ALA A 129 37.24 -33.22 -23.77
C ALA A 129 36.69 -31.78 -23.88
N ILE A 130 37.06 -31.06 -24.95
CA ILE A 130 36.54 -29.71 -25.23
C ILE A 130 35.04 -29.77 -25.54
N ALA A 131 34.59 -30.70 -26.39
CA ALA A 131 33.18 -30.84 -26.74
C ALA A 131 32.31 -31.17 -25.52
N GLU A 132 32.77 -32.10 -24.67
CA GLU A 132 32.07 -32.48 -23.45
C GLU A 132 32.03 -31.31 -22.44
N ARG A 133 33.16 -30.60 -22.25
CA ARG A 133 33.19 -29.40 -21.40
C ARG A 133 32.27 -28.31 -21.94
N SER A 134 32.27 -28.07 -23.25
CA SER A 134 31.37 -27.14 -23.93
C SER A 134 29.90 -27.52 -23.72
N LYS A 135 29.56 -28.80 -23.86
CA LYS A 135 28.20 -29.31 -23.61
C LYS A 135 27.75 -29.07 -22.15
N ARG A 136 28.62 -29.33 -21.17
CA ARG A 136 28.33 -29.04 -19.76
C ARG A 136 28.10 -27.55 -19.53
N THR A 137 28.98 -26.70 -20.06
CA THR A 137 28.84 -25.23 -19.95
C THR A 137 27.57 -24.72 -20.63
N GLN A 138 27.16 -25.30 -21.76
CA GLN A 138 25.88 -24.97 -22.40
C GLN A 138 24.69 -25.37 -21.52
N ALA A 139 24.71 -26.57 -20.94
CA ALA A 139 23.65 -27.03 -20.03
C ALA A 139 23.55 -26.14 -18.78
N GLU A 140 24.68 -25.75 -18.20
CA GLU A 140 24.73 -24.79 -17.09
C GLU A 140 24.18 -23.43 -17.49
N THR A 141 24.53 -22.92 -18.67
CA THR A 141 24.00 -21.65 -19.20
C THR A 141 22.47 -21.70 -19.35
N VAL A 142 21.93 -22.81 -19.85
CA VAL A 142 20.46 -22.99 -19.96
C VAL A 142 19.81 -23.03 -18.58
N LYS A 143 20.41 -23.74 -17.62
CA LYS A 143 19.91 -23.76 -16.22
C LYS A 143 19.91 -22.37 -15.60
N LEU A 144 20.99 -21.61 -15.76
CA LEU A 144 21.07 -20.23 -15.27
C LEU A 144 19.98 -19.34 -15.90
N LYS A 145 19.77 -19.43 -17.22
CA LYS A 145 18.70 -18.71 -17.91
C LYS A 145 17.31 -19.09 -17.39
N ARG A 146 17.08 -20.36 -17.08
CA ARG A 146 15.81 -20.82 -16.50
C ARG A 146 15.59 -20.23 -15.11
N ILE A 147 16.60 -20.29 -14.24
CA ILE A 147 16.53 -19.71 -12.90
C ILE A 147 16.26 -18.19 -12.99
N GLN A 148 16.94 -17.48 -13.90
CA GLN A 148 16.72 -16.05 -14.11
C GLN A 148 15.28 -15.73 -14.54
N LYS A 149 14.68 -16.56 -15.41
CA LYS A 149 13.28 -16.40 -15.82
C LYS A 149 12.29 -16.64 -14.67
N GLU A 150 12.55 -17.66 -13.85
CA GLU A 150 11.72 -17.96 -12.68
C GLU A 150 11.77 -16.82 -11.65
N LEU A 151 12.95 -16.24 -11.42
CA LEU A 151 13.09 -15.05 -10.58
C LEU A 151 12.33 -13.85 -11.15
N GLN A 152 12.48 -13.56 -12.45
CA GLN A 152 11.75 -12.46 -13.09
C GLN A 152 10.22 -12.65 -12.98
N ALA A 153 9.73 -13.87 -13.14
CA ALA A 153 8.30 -14.16 -13.00
C ALA A 153 7.76 -13.87 -11.59
N LEU A 154 8.56 -14.09 -10.54
CA LEU A 154 8.21 -13.72 -9.17
C LEU A 154 8.16 -12.19 -9.00
N ASP A 155 9.14 -11.48 -9.56
CA ASP A 155 9.17 -10.01 -9.54
C ASP A 155 7.96 -9.40 -10.27
N ASP A 156 7.57 -9.99 -11.41
CA ASP A 156 6.42 -9.56 -12.20
C ASP A 156 5.10 -9.81 -11.44
N MET A 157 4.96 -10.95 -10.76
CA MET A 157 3.78 -11.30 -9.95
C MET A 157 3.60 -10.33 -8.79
N VAL A 158 4.67 -10.06 -8.02
CA VAL A 158 4.62 -9.10 -6.92
C VAL A 158 4.35 -7.69 -7.44
N SER A 159 4.91 -7.31 -8.59
CA SER A 159 4.64 -6.01 -9.22
C SER A 159 3.16 -5.86 -9.60
N ALA A 160 2.52 -6.94 -10.11
CA ALA A 160 1.10 -6.95 -10.40
C ALA A 160 0.24 -6.80 -9.13
N ASP A 161 0.55 -7.55 -8.07
CA ASP A 161 -0.17 -7.48 -6.80
C ASP A 161 -0.05 -6.09 -6.15
N ILE A 162 1.14 -5.50 -6.16
CA ILE A 162 1.37 -4.12 -5.70
C ILE A 162 0.50 -3.14 -6.51
N GLY A 163 0.40 -3.33 -7.83
CA GLY A 163 -0.45 -2.53 -8.69
C GLY A 163 -1.93 -2.60 -8.30
N ILE A 164 -2.46 -3.81 -8.05
CA ILE A 164 -3.84 -4.01 -7.60
C ILE A 164 -4.08 -3.35 -6.25
N LEU A 165 -3.16 -3.52 -5.29
CA LEU A 165 -3.29 -2.93 -3.96
C LEU A 165 -3.28 -1.40 -4.00
N ARG A 166 -2.38 -0.79 -4.80
CA ARG A 166 -2.36 0.67 -4.98
C ARG A 166 -3.68 1.19 -5.52
N ASN A 167 -4.20 0.58 -6.59
CA ASN A 167 -5.48 0.96 -7.18
C ASN A 167 -6.64 0.83 -6.17
N ARG A 168 -6.65 -0.23 -5.35
CA ARG A 168 -7.67 -0.41 -4.30
C ARG A 168 -7.55 0.63 -3.19
N ILE A 169 -6.33 0.98 -2.79
CA ILE A 169 -6.08 2.04 -1.80
C ILE A 169 -6.54 3.39 -2.35
N ASP A 170 -6.23 3.69 -3.61
CA ASP A 170 -6.62 4.94 -4.25
C ASP A 170 -8.15 5.04 -4.35
N GLN A 171 -8.83 3.98 -4.77
CA GLN A 171 -10.30 3.94 -4.82
C GLN A 171 -10.92 4.12 -3.44
N ALA A 172 -10.46 3.38 -2.43
CA ALA A 172 -10.96 3.51 -1.07
C ALA A 172 -10.72 4.92 -0.48
N SER A 173 -9.60 5.55 -0.84
CA SER A 173 -9.27 6.92 -0.42
C SER A 173 -10.20 7.94 -1.06
N LEU A 174 -10.54 7.76 -2.34
CA LEU A 174 -11.53 8.59 -3.03
C LEU A 174 -12.91 8.44 -2.39
N ASP A 175 -13.37 7.20 -2.19
CA ASP A 175 -14.68 6.90 -1.59
C ASP A 175 -14.80 7.48 -0.17
N TYR A 176 -13.75 7.32 0.64
CA TYR A 176 -13.66 7.93 1.97
C TYR A 176 -13.79 9.45 1.90
N SER A 177 -13.05 10.10 0.99
CA SER A 177 -13.09 11.56 0.86
C SER A 177 -14.47 12.07 0.45
N TYR A 178 -15.18 11.32 -0.39
CA TYR A 178 -16.54 11.64 -0.81
C TYR A 178 -17.54 11.47 0.34
N ALA A 179 -17.48 10.33 1.03
CA ALA A 179 -18.32 10.05 2.19
C ALA A 179 -18.12 11.10 3.29
N ARG A 180 -16.87 11.46 3.57
CA ARG A 180 -16.50 12.51 4.54
C ARG A 180 -17.12 13.85 4.19
N LYS A 181 -16.98 14.32 2.95
CA LYS A 181 -17.58 15.60 2.52
C LYS A 181 -19.11 15.60 2.66
N ARG A 182 -19.75 14.48 2.33
CA ARG A 182 -21.21 14.35 2.48
C ARG A 182 -21.63 14.37 3.96
N TYR A 183 -20.86 13.74 4.84
CA TYR A 183 -21.06 13.80 6.28
C TYR A 183 -20.93 15.23 6.82
N GLU A 184 -19.84 15.93 6.48
CA GLU A 184 -19.59 17.31 6.94
C GLU A 184 -20.73 18.25 6.51
N LYS A 185 -21.27 18.07 5.29
CA LYS A 185 -22.44 18.81 4.83
C LYS A 185 -23.68 18.51 5.68
N ALA A 186 -24.01 17.23 5.90
CA ALA A 186 -25.15 16.85 6.72
C ALA A 186 -25.04 17.34 8.17
N GLU A 187 -23.83 17.34 8.74
CA GLU A 187 -23.55 17.88 10.07
C GLU A 187 -23.83 19.39 10.12
N SER A 188 -23.36 20.15 9.12
CA SER A 188 -23.62 21.59 9.05
C SER A 188 -25.11 21.92 8.97
N GLU A 189 -25.88 21.15 8.18
CA GLU A 189 -27.33 21.28 8.05
C GLU A 189 -28.05 20.94 9.35
N TYR A 190 -27.63 19.86 10.02
CA TYR A 190 -28.20 19.45 11.32
C TYR A 190 -27.98 20.51 12.40
N VAL A 191 -26.77 21.06 12.52
CA VAL A 191 -26.47 22.10 13.51
C VAL A 191 -27.30 23.35 13.25
N ALA A 192 -27.41 23.79 11.99
CA ALA A 192 -28.24 24.94 11.63
C ALA A 192 -29.72 24.71 11.97
N ALA A 193 -30.28 23.55 11.62
CA ALA A 193 -31.66 23.19 11.93
C ALA A 193 -31.90 23.10 13.45
N LYS A 194 -30.94 22.58 14.21
CA LYS A 194 -31.03 22.50 15.67
C LYS A 194 -31.07 23.89 16.31
N LEU A 195 -30.24 24.83 15.85
CA LEU A 195 -30.24 26.21 16.35
C LEU A 195 -31.54 26.94 16.01
N ASP A 196 -32.08 26.76 14.79
CA ASP A 196 -33.37 27.35 14.39
C ASP A 196 -34.53 26.81 15.24
N LEU A 197 -34.55 25.51 15.52
CA LEU A 197 -35.55 24.89 16.40
C LEU A 197 -35.53 25.48 17.81
N GLN A 198 -34.34 25.64 18.40
CA GLN A 198 -34.19 26.22 19.73
C GLN A 198 -34.66 27.68 19.75
N HIS A 199 -34.23 28.47 18.78
CA HIS A 199 -34.64 29.87 18.68
C HIS A 199 -36.17 30.03 18.56
N LYS A 200 -36.82 29.20 17.74
CA LYS A 200 -38.29 29.20 17.63
C LYS A 200 -38.96 28.73 18.92
N THR A 201 -38.33 27.83 19.66
CA THR A 201 -38.81 27.37 20.97
C THR A 201 -38.76 28.50 21.99
N GLU A 202 -37.65 29.23 22.08
CA GLU A 202 -37.48 30.40 22.95
C GLU A 202 -38.51 31.49 22.64
N ILE A 203 -38.73 31.82 21.36
CA ILE A 203 -39.75 32.80 20.95
C ILE A 203 -41.14 32.35 21.40
N LYS A 204 -41.47 31.07 21.18
CA LYS A 204 -42.76 30.51 21.59
C LYS A 204 -42.94 30.59 23.11
N GLU A 205 -41.91 30.27 23.89
CA GLU A 205 -41.92 30.38 25.35
C GLU A 205 -42.13 31.82 25.81
N HIS A 206 -41.36 32.77 25.29
CA HIS A 206 -41.51 34.19 25.63
C HIS A 206 -42.88 34.76 25.29
N LEU A 207 -43.44 34.41 24.13
CA LEU A 207 -44.80 34.83 23.77
C LEU A 207 -45.84 34.23 24.71
N THR A 208 -45.63 32.99 25.13
CA THR A 208 -46.51 32.30 26.09
C THR A 208 -46.45 32.97 27.46
N GLU A 209 -45.24 33.27 27.96
CA GLU A 209 -45.03 34.01 29.22
C GLU A 209 -45.72 35.38 29.20
N HIS A 210 -45.57 36.10 28.09
CA HIS A 210 -46.18 37.40 27.92
C HIS A 210 -47.72 37.32 27.91
N LEU A 211 -48.29 36.35 27.20
CA LEU A 211 -49.72 36.10 27.17
C LEU A 211 -50.27 35.79 28.58
N CYS A 212 -49.61 34.88 29.31
CA CYS A 212 -49.99 34.54 30.68
C CYS A 212 -49.99 35.78 31.60
N THR A 213 -48.98 36.65 31.43
CA THR A 213 -48.90 37.92 32.19
C THR A 213 -50.08 38.84 31.86
N ILE A 214 -50.43 39.01 30.58
CA ILE A 214 -51.56 39.84 30.15
C ILE A 214 -52.88 39.28 30.70
N ILE A 215 -53.10 37.97 30.62
CA ILE A 215 -54.30 37.31 31.14
C ILE A 215 -54.39 37.53 32.66
N GLN A 216 -53.32 37.27 33.41
CA GLN A 216 -53.30 37.46 34.86
C GLN A 216 -53.63 38.91 35.25
N GLN A 217 -53.06 39.89 34.55
CA GLN A 217 -53.39 41.30 34.76
C GLN A 217 -54.82 41.66 34.36
N ASN A 218 -55.40 40.98 33.37
CA ASN A 218 -56.79 41.16 32.98
C ASN A 218 -57.73 40.63 34.06
N GLU A 219 -57.50 39.42 34.56
CA GLU A 219 -58.29 38.81 35.64
C GLU A 219 -58.20 39.61 36.93
N LEU A 220 -57.02 40.12 37.28
CA LEU A 220 -56.85 40.98 38.46
C LEU A 220 -57.64 42.29 38.34
N ARG A 221 -57.69 42.88 37.13
CA ARG A 221 -58.51 44.07 36.88
C ARG A 221 -60.01 43.76 36.96
N LYS A 222 -60.45 42.64 36.40
CA LYS A 222 -61.85 42.18 36.51
C LYS A 222 -62.24 41.97 37.96
N ALA A 223 -61.44 41.25 38.75
CA ALA A 223 -61.69 41.00 40.16
C ALA A 223 -61.84 42.31 40.95
N ARG A 224 -60.89 43.24 40.80
CA ARG A 224 -60.98 44.57 41.45
C ARG A 224 -62.24 45.33 41.03
N LYS A 225 -62.61 45.28 39.74
CA LYS A 225 -63.78 46.01 39.26
C LYS A 225 -65.10 45.38 39.76
N LEU A 226 -65.16 44.06 39.85
CA LEU A 226 -66.31 43.36 40.41
C LEU A 226 -66.47 43.69 41.89
N GLU A 227 -65.38 43.68 42.67
CA GLU A 227 -65.36 44.10 44.08
C GLU A 227 -65.90 45.52 44.26
N GLU A 228 -65.41 46.49 43.46
CA GLU A 228 -65.91 47.87 43.48
C GLU A 228 -67.41 47.96 43.19
N LEU A 229 -67.91 47.17 42.22
CA LEU A 229 -69.33 47.16 41.86
C LEU A 229 -70.19 46.49 42.93
N MET A 230 -69.71 45.41 43.56
CA MET A 230 -70.37 44.76 44.68
C MET A 230 -70.53 45.71 45.87
N GLN A 231 -69.49 46.48 46.19
CA GLN A 231 -69.54 47.51 47.24
C GLN A 231 -70.54 48.64 46.92
N GLN A 232 -70.64 49.06 45.65
CA GLN A 232 -71.59 50.10 45.23
C GLN A 232 -73.06 49.67 45.30
N LEU A 233 -73.33 48.36 45.23
CA LEU A 233 -74.67 47.79 45.28
C LEU A 233 -75.20 47.57 46.71
N GLU A 234 -74.42 47.91 47.75
CA GLU A 234 -74.77 47.65 49.18
C GLU A 234 -75.28 46.22 49.41
N VAL A 235 -74.60 45.21 48.82
CA VAL A 235 -74.86 43.81 49.20
C VAL A 235 -74.29 43.63 50.61
N GLU A 236 -75.14 43.82 51.62
CA GLU A 236 -74.81 43.53 53.02
C GLU A 236 -74.38 42.06 53.14
N ALA A 237 -73.19 41.83 53.72
CA ALA A 237 -72.76 40.53 54.21
C ALA A 237 -73.87 40.01 55.15
N ASP A 238 -74.46 38.84 54.94
CA ASP A 238 -73.99 37.66 55.67
C ASP A 238 -74.61 36.32 55.18
N GLU A 239 -75.38 36.30 54.07
CA GLU A 239 -75.90 35.04 53.51
C GLU A 239 -75.74 34.92 51.97
N GLU A 240 -76.15 35.93 51.19
CA GLU A 240 -76.09 35.86 49.72
C GLU A 240 -74.65 35.85 49.17
N ASN A 241 -73.73 36.59 49.79
CA ASN A 241 -72.32 36.59 49.41
C ASN A 241 -71.65 35.23 49.72
N LEU A 242 -72.02 34.61 50.84
CA LEU A 242 -71.49 33.30 51.25
C LEU A 242 -72.00 32.19 50.32
N GLU A 243 -73.27 32.24 49.90
CA GLU A 243 -73.82 31.28 48.91
C GLU A 243 -73.14 31.41 47.55
N LEU A 244 -72.87 32.63 47.07
CA LEU A 244 -72.14 32.85 45.82
C LEU A 244 -70.70 32.29 45.89
N GLU A 245 -70.02 32.48 47.02
CA GLU A 245 -68.66 31.97 47.23
C GLU A 245 -68.62 30.44 47.24
N ILE A 246 -69.59 29.79 47.91
CA ILE A 246 -69.75 28.32 47.93
C ILE A 246 -70.02 27.79 46.51
N GLU A 247 -70.86 28.48 45.72
CA GLU A 247 -71.18 28.06 44.36
C GLU A 247 -69.99 28.19 43.42
N VAL A 248 -69.21 29.27 43.53
CA VAL A 248 -67.96 29.45 42.77
C VAL A 248 -66.95 28.36 43.11
N GLU A 249 -66.77 28.04 44.40
CA GLU A 249 -65.84 26.99 44.84
C GLU A 249 -66.26 25.61 44.33
N ARG A 250 -67.56 25.29 44.35
CA ARG A 250 -68.12 24.06 43.76
C ARG A 250 -67.82 23.98 42.25
N MET A 251 -68.00 25.09 41.53
CA MET A 251 -67.72 25.15 40.09
C MET A 251 -66.24 24.93 39.78
N LEU A 252 -65.34 25.52 40.57
CA LEU A 252 -63.88 25.36 40.42
C LEU A 252 -63.46 23.90 40.63
N GLN A 253 -63.94 23.26 41.70
CA GLN A 253 -63.65 21.85 41.97
C GLN A 253 -64.16 20.94 40.85
N GLN A 254 -65.34 21.23 40.30
CA GLN A 254 -65.88 20.48 39.17
C GLN A 254 -65.02 20.64 37.90
N GLN A 255 -64.58 21.87 37.59
CA GLN A 255 -63.70 22.11 36.45
C GLN A 255 -62.34 21.42 36.60
N GLU A 256 -61.74 21.45 37.79
CA GLU A 256 -60.48 20.72 38.04
C GLU A 256 -60.65 19.20 37.86
N ALA A 257 -61.76 18.64 38.33
CA ALA A 257 -62.07 17.22 38.15
C ALA A 257 -62.27 16.86 36.67
N GLU A 258 -62.93 17.73 35.90
CA GLU A 258 -63.12 17.56 34.46
C GLU A 258 -61.79 17.68 33.69
N ALA A 259 -60.94 18.64 34.04
CA ALA A 259 -59.60 18.81 33.45
C ALA A 259 -58.70 17.58 33.70
N ARG A 260 -58.76 17.00 34.91
CA ARG A 260 -58.06 15.75 35.24
C ARG A 260 -58.55 14.56 34.41
N ARG A 261 -59.85 14.49 34.10
CA ARG A 261 -60.42 13.44 33.22
C ARG A 261 -59.98 13.63 31.77
N GLN A 262 -59.96 14.86 31.26
CA GLN A 262 -59.52 15.17 29.90
C GLN A 262 -58.03 14.89 29.68
N GLY A 263 -57.18 15.19 30.68
CA GLY A 263 -55.76 14.80 30.67
C GLY A 263 -55.50 13.29 30.69
N SER A 264 -56.47 12.48 31.12
CA SER A 264 -56.37 11.01 31.15
C SER A 264 -56.89 10.33 29.87
N GLN A 265 -57.82 10.96 29.13
CA GLN A 265 -58.38 10.41 27.88
C GLN A 265 -57.45 10.58 26.67
N SER A 266 -56.60 11.62 26.64
CA SER A 266 -55.64 11.84 25.56
C SER A 266 -54.44 10.87 25.57
N HIS A 267 -54.26 10.09 26.64
CA HIS A 267 -53.19 9.09 26.78
C HIS A 267 -53.60 7.66 26.38
N GLY A 268 -54.86 7.43 26.00
CA GLY A 268 -55.41 6.10 25.69
C GLY A 268 -55.44 5.68 24.22
N HIS A 269 -55.02 6.53 23.27
CA HIS A 269 -55.19 6.27 21.84
C HIS A 269 -53.87 5.91 21.12
N ALA A 270 -53.04 5.07 21.72
CA ALA A 270 -51.88 4.47 21.05
C ALA A 270 -51.68 3.01 21.49
N GLY A 271 -52.56 2.12 21.04
CA GLY A 271 -52.35 0.68 21.19
C GLY A 271 -53.66 -0.09 21.13
N LEU A 272 -53.98 -0.63 19.95
CA LEU A 272 -54.73 -1.86 19.72
C LEU A 272 -54.99 -1.98 18.21
N ALA A 273 -53.96 -2.33 17.44
CA ALA A 273 -54.15 -3.01 16.16
C ALA A 273 -54.05 -4.51 16.44
N LYS A 274 -55.25 -5.08 16.60
CA LYS A 274 -55.52 -6.48 16.92
C LYS A 274 -54.99 -7.41 15.82
N GLU A 275 -54.40 -8.49 16.28
CA GLU A 275 -54.04 -9.68 15.53
C GLU A 275 -55.19 -10.22 14.68
N ASN A 276 -54.84 -10.86 13.56
CA ASN A 276 -55.67 -11.91 12.97
C ASN A 276 -54.76 -13.09 12.58
N PRO A 277 -55.07 -14.34 12.97
CA PRO A 277 -54.16 -15.47 12.86
C PRO A 277 -54.44 -16.38 11.65
N THR A 278 -53.47 -17.29 11.43
CA THR A 278 -53.54 -18.66 10.83
C THR A 278 -53.46 -18.84 9.29
N PRO A 279 -53.01 -20.02 8.77
CA PRO A 279 -51.65 -20.60 8.86
C PRO A 279 -51.15 -21.25 7.52
N GLY A 280 -49.86 -21.64 7.44
CA GLY A 280 -49.48 -22.86 6.69
C GLY A 280 -48.18 -22.87 5.88
N VAL A 281 -47.14 -23.54 6.43
CA VAL A 281 -46.28 -24.59 5.80
C VAL A 281 -45.46 -24.17 4.54
N THR A 282 -44.12 -24.22 4.44
CA THR A 282 -43.10 -25.23 4.83
C THR A 282 -41.74 -24.63 5.20
N ALA A 283 -41.05 -25.32 6.10
CA ALA A 283 -39.64 -25.13 6.47
C ALA A 283 -38.61 -25.54 5.40
N LYS A 284 -37.46 -24.84 5.40
CA LYS A 284 -36.06 -25.32 5.27
C LYS A 284 -35.16 -24.08 5.24
N GLU A 285 -34.63 -23.60 6.37
CA GLU A 285 -33.42 -24.01 7.11
C GLU A 285 -32.09 -23.56 6.47
N SER A 286 -31.34 -22.78 7.27
CA SER A 286 -29.86 -22.64 7.35
C SER A 286 -29.14 -21.87 6.22
N LYS A 287 -28.28 -20.86 6.46
CA LYS A 287 -27.51 -20.44 7.65
C LYS A 287 -26.93 -19.01 7.47
N HIS A 288 -27.00 -18.20 8.55
CA HIS A 288 -25.96 -17.36 9.19
C HIS A 288 -24.84 -16.74 8.34
N ALA A 289 -24.29 -15.54 8.57
CA ALA A 289 -24.41 -14.40 9.50
C ALA A 289 -23.38 -13.37 8.92
N ASN A 290 -23.28 -12.09 9.23
CA ASN A 290 -23.55 -11.33 10.44
C ASN A 290 -23.46 -9.84 10.02
N CYS A 291 -24.49 -9.04 10.28
CA CYS A 291 -24.48 -7.59 10.07
C CYS A 291 -24.29 -6.97 11.46
N VAL A 292 -23.15 -6.30 11.68
CA VAL A 292 -22.93 -5.53 12.91
C VAL A 292 -23.74 -4.25 12.83
N ASP A 293 -24.76 -4.26 13.66
CA ASP A 293 -25.64 -3.19 14.08
C ASP A 293 -24.83 -2.17 14.91
N SER A 294 -24.73 -0.94 14.42
CA SER A 294 -24.37 0.23 15.23
C SER A 294 -25.61 1.10 15.33
N SER A 295 -26.51 0.66 16.21
CA SER A 295 -27.66 1.38 16.72
C SER A 295 -27.25 2.77 17.23
N TRP A 296 -27.65 3.81 16.50
CA TRP A 296 -27.71 5.17 16.99
C TRP A 296 -28.96 5.30 17.86
N VAL A 297 -28.74 5.36 19.17
CA VAL A 297 -29.76 5.78 20.14
C VAL A 297 -29.91 7.30 20.02
N CYS A 298 -30.84 7.76 19.20
CA CYS A 298 -31.43 9.08 19.35
C CYS A 298 -32.67 8.94 20.22
N THR A 299 -32.56 9.31 21.50
CA THR A 299 -33.72 9.51 22.39
C THR A 299 -34.47 10.76 21.96
N PRO A 300 -35.76 10.72 21.61
CA PRO A 300 -36.61 11.89 21.60
C PRO A 300 -37.26 11.99 22.99
N GLN A 301 -36.59 12.67 23.92
CA GLN A 301 -37.18 13.03 25.19
C GLN A 301 -37.05 14.53 25.37
N GLU A 302 -38.03 15.27 24.83
CA GLU A 302 -38.53 16.55 25.35
C GLU A 302 -39.54 17.15 24.37
N VAL A 303 -40.76 16.63 24.34
CA VAL A 303 -41.93 17.42 23.90
C VAL A 303 -43.16 16.97 24.70
N GLN A 304 -43.14 17.03 26.02
CA GLN A 304 -44.37 17.01 26.81
C GLN A 304 -44.15 17.80 28.09
N LEU A 305 -44.40 19.11 28.01
CA LEU A 305 -44.84 19.89 29.17
C LEU A 305 -45.59 21.11 28.65
N PHE A 306 -46.86 20.93 28.29
CA PHE A 306 -47.81 22.04 28.25
C PHE A 306 -49.14 21.56 28.82
N PRO A 307 -49.61 22.14 29.94
CA PRO A 307 -50.99 21.97 30.34
C PRO A 307 -51.89 22.71 29.35
N VAL A 308 -52.99 22.06 29.02
CA VAL A 308 -54.12 22.57 28.25
C VAL A 308 -54.66 23.82 28.96
N VAL A 309 -54.31 25.01 28.47
CA VAL A 309 -54.97 26.28 28.85
C VAL A 309 -55.40 27.06 27.60
N VAL A 310 -55.61 26.37 26.49
CA VAL A 310 -56.16 26.97 25.26
C VAL A 310 -57.34 26.14 24.77
N GLU A 311 -58.27 25.84 25.67
CA GLU A 311 -59.63 25.43 25.31
C GLU A 311 -60.57 26.09 26.31
N ARG A 312 -60.85 27.38 26.07
CA ARG A 312 -62.05 28.13 26.48
C ARG A 312 -61.85 29.61 26.13
N LEU A 313 -62.10 29.89 24.86
CA LEU A 313 -62.72 31.14 24.40
C LEU A 313 -64.09 30.76 23.84
#